data_AF-A0A1G8I104-F1
#
_entry.id   AF-A0A1G8I104-F1
#
_cell.length_a   1.000
_cell.length_b   1.000
_cell.length_c   1.000
_cell.angle_alpha   90.00
_cell.angle_beta   90.00
_cell.angle_gamma   90.00
#
_symmetry.space_group_name_H-M   'P 1'
#
loop_
_entity.id
_entity.type
_entity.pdbx_description
1 polymer ?
#
loop_
_entity_poly.entity_id
_entity_poly.type
_entity_poly.pdbx_seq_one_letter_code
_entity_poly.pdbx_strand_id
1 'polypeptide(L)' 'MNVAEAAKYLFVSRPHVRLLLERGKITGIPTENGDYAIDDASVEKYKSDRKRAAKEYLDSQTEDKDPLGL' A
#
# COMPACT_ATOMS: atom_id res chain seq x y z
N MET A 1 -6.99 -2.95 -12.93
CA MET A 1 -5.88 -2.08 -13.39
C MET A 1 -4.60 -2.88 -13.62
N ASN A 2 -3.62 -2.38 -14.38
CA ASN A 2 -2.29 -3.02 -14.53
C ASN A 2 -1.27 -2.53 -13.47
N VAL A 3 -0.06 -3.11 -13.45
CA VAL A 3 1.01 -2.75 -12.50
C VAL A 3 1.39 -1.27 -12.57
N ALA A 4 1.44 -0.68 -13.76
CA ALA A 4 1.81 0.73 -13.93
C ALA A 4 0.71 1.67 -13.41
N GLU A 5 -0.55 1.35 -13.64
CA GLU A 5 -1.71 2.07 -13.13
C GLU A 5 -1.78 2.00 -11.60
N ALA A 6 -1.61 0.81 -11.03
CA ALA A 6 -1.57 0.61 -9.58
C ALA A 6 -0.42 1.39 -8.94
N ALA A 7 0.77 1.39 -9.56
CA ALA A 7 1.93 2.14 -9.08
C ALA A 7 1.63 3.65 -9.03
N LYS A 8 1.01 4.19 -10.08
CA LYS A 8 0.58 5.59 -10.13
C LYS A 8 -0.49 5.89 -9.07
N TYR A 9 -1.48 5.02 -8.92
CA TYR A 9 -2.59 5.22 -7.98
C TYR A 9 -2.17 5.19 -6.50
N LEU A 10 -1.22 4.30 -6.17
CA LEU A 10 -0.64 4.14 -4.84
C LEU A 10 0.53 5.09 -4.58
N PHE A 11 1.02 5.81 -5.59
CA PHE A 11 2.20 6.66 -5.54
C PHE A 11 3.46 5.89 -5.08
N VAL A 12 3.71 4.74 -5.72
CA VAL A 12 4.86 3.84 -5.46
C VAL A 12 5.53 3.39 -6.77
N SER A 13 6.64 2.66 -6.68
CA SER A 13 7.32 2.10 -7.86
C SER A 13 6.65 0.82 -8.37
N ARG A 14 6.82 0.48 -9.66
CA ARG A 14 6.33 -0.79 -10.24
C ARG A 14 6.88 -2.04 -9.54
N PRO A 15 8.18 -2.11 -9.17
CA PRO A 15 8.68 -3.23 -8.36
C PRO A 15 7.98 -3.35 -7.00
N HIS A 16 7.61 -2.23 -6.38
CA HIS A 16 6.86 -2.26 -5.12
C HIS A 16 5.49 -2.91 -5.30
N VAL A 17 4.77 -2.60 -6.39
CA VAL A 17 3.47 -3.24 -6.70
C VAL A 17 3.62 -4.74 -6.90
N ARG A 18 4.68 -5.21 -7.60
CA ARG A 18 4.94 -6.65 -7.74
C ARG A 18 5.18 -7.33 -6.40
N LEU A 19 5.96 -6.70 -5.53
CA LEU A 19 6.18 -7.20 -4.18
C LEU A 19 4.87 -7.26 -3.36
N LEU A 20 3.92 -6.34 -3.57
CA LEU A 20 2.61 -6.39 -2.93
C LEU A 20 1.77 -7.58 -3.42
N LEU A 21 1.83 -7.91 -4.72
CA LEU A 21 1.20 -9.09 -5.30
C LEU A 21 1.82 -10.39 -4.76
N GLU A 22 3.15 -10.49 -4.75
CA GLU A 22 3.90 -11.63 -4.19
C GLU A 22 3.55 -11.88 -2.71
N ARG A 23 3.32 -10.79 -1.95
CA ARG A 23 2.96 -10.84 -0.53
C ARG A 23 1.45 -11.01 -0.28
N GLY A 24 0.63 -11.10 -1.33
CA GLY A 24 -0.82 -11.19 -1.23
C GLY A 24 -1.48 -9.98 -0.56
N LYS A 25 -0.82 -8.81 -0.58
CA LYS A 25 -1.36 -7.56 -0.01
C LYS A 25 -2.36 -6.89 -0.94
N ILE A 26 -2.22 -7.14 -2.24
CA ILE A 26 -3.20 -6.84 -3.28
C ILE A 26 -3.34 -8.10 -4.14
N THR A 27 -4.47 -8.26 -4.81
CA THR A 27 -4.78 -9.45 -5.62
C THR A 27 -4.73 -9.12 -7.10
N GLY A 28 -4.29 -10.10 -7.90
CA GLY A 28 -4.23 -9.96 -9.35
C GLY A 28 -3.88 -11.29 -10.00
N ILE A 29 -4.25 -11.41 -11.27
CA ILE A 29 -3.96 -12.59 -12.09
C ILE A 29 -2.85 -12.27 -13.09
N PRO A 30 -1.90 -13.20 -13.33
CA PRO A 30 -0.93 -13.04 -14.40
C PRO A 30 -1.62 -12.95 -15.76
N THR A 31 -1.06 -12.14 -16.64
CA THR A 31 -1.44 -12.02 -18.06
C THR A 31 -0.42 -12.74 -18.93
N GLU A 32 -0.78 -13.03 -20.18
CA GLU A 32 0.08 -13.73 -21.15
C GLU A 32 1.41 -13.01 -21.41
N ASN A 33 1.46 -11.69 -21.20
CA ASN A 33 2.65 -10.87 -21.41
C ASN A 33 3.58 -10.80 -20.19
N GLY A 34 3.31 -11.57 -19.13
CA GLY A 34 4.08 -11.53 -17.88
C GLY A 34 3.81 -10.30 -17.00
N ASP A 35 2.76 -9.54 -17.30
CA ASP A 35 2.22 -8.48 -16.44
C ASP A 35 1.04 -9.01 -15.60
N TYR A 36 0.43 -8.18 -14.75
CA TYR A 36 -0.72 -8.56 -13.93
C TYR A 36 -1.97 -7.72 -14.24
N ALA A 37 -3.11 -8.39 -14.31
CA ALA A 37 -4.42 -7.76 -14.18
C ALA A 37 -4.79 -7.74 -12.69
N ILE A 38 -4.66 -6.56 -12.07
CA ILE A 38 -4.84 -6.33 -10.63
C ILE A 38 -6.30 -5.98 -10.35
N ASP A 39 -6.84 -6.57 -9.29
CA ASP A 39 -8.17 -6.28 -8.77
C ASP A 39 -8.19 -4.91 -8.07
N ASP A 40 -8.99 -3.99 -8.59
CA ASP A 40 -9.05 -2.60 -8.13
C ASP A 40 -9.52 -2.51 -6.67
N ALA A 41 -10.48 -3.35 -6.25
CA ALA A 41 -11.00 -3.34 -4.89
C ALA A 41 -9.91 -3.69 -3.85
N SER A 42 -9.01 -4.61 -4.20
CA SER A 42 -7.87 -4.96 -3.34
C SER A 42 -6.89 -3.79 -3.18
N VAL A 43 -6.67 -3.01 -4.23
CA VAL A 43 -5.78 -1.83 -4.23
C VAL A 43 -6.40 -0.70 -3.40
N GLU A 44 -7.70 -0.46 -3.54
CA GLU A 44 -8.43 0.54 -2.74
C GLU A 44 -8.43 0.18 -1.25
N LYS A 45 -8.66 -1.09 -0.93
CA LYS A 45 -8.58 -1.60 0.43
C LYS A 45 -7.17 -1.38 1.01
N TYR A 46 -6.13 -1.77 0.28
CA TYR A 46 -4.74 -1.57 0.71
C TYR A 46 -4.44 -0.09 1.00
N LYS A 47 -4.84 0.83 0.11
CA LYS A 47 -4.65 2.26 0.29
C LYS A 47 -5.38 2.79 1.53
N SER A 48 -6.61 2.35 1.75
CA SER A 48 -7.44 2.74 2.90
C SER A 48 -6.83 2.25 4.20
N ASP A 49 -6.38 1.00 4.25
CA ASP A 49 -5.70 0.42 5.42
C ASP A 49 -4.40 1.17 5.74
N ARG A 50 -3.60 1.54 4.72
CA ARG A 50 -2.39 2.36 4.89
C ARG A 50 -2.70 3.75 5.44
N LYS A 51 -3.76 4.40 4.94
CA LYS A 51 -4.19 5.71 5.43
C LYS A 51 -4.67 5.63 6.88
N ARG A 52 -5.43 4.59 7.23
CA ARG A 52 -5.88 4.35 8.60
C ARG A 52 -4.69 4.12 9.54
N ALA A 53 -3.75 3.26 9.17
CA ALA A 53 -2.55 3.00 9.98
C ALA A 53 -1.69 4.26 10.18
N ALA A 54 -1.57 5.11 9.15
CA ALA A 54 -0.86 6.38 9.28
C ALA A 54 -1.58 7.34 10.24
N LYS A 55 -2.91 7.40 10.19
CA LYS A 55 -3.72 8.18 11.13
C LYS A 55 -3.58 7.65 12.56
N GLU A 56 -3.72 6.35 12.77
CA GLU A 56 -3.56 5.71 14.08
C GLU A 56 -2.16 5.97 14.66
N TYR A 57 -1.12 5.89 13.83
CA TYR A 57 0.23 6.24 14.24
C TYR A 57 0.32 7.69 14.71
N LEU A 58 -0.16 8.64 13.91
CA LEU A 58 -0.15 10.07 14.28
C LEU A 58 -0.97 10.35 15.54
N ASP A 59 -2.18 9.76 15.64
CA ASP A 59 -3.05 9.90 16.80
C ASP A 59 -2.41 9.29 18.07
N SER A 60 -1.51 8.29 17.93
CA SER A 60 -0.75 7.69 19.04
C SER A 60 0.47 8.51 19.51
N GLN A 61 0.91 9.51 18.73
CA GLN A 61 1.97 10.43 19.11
C GLN A 61 1.37 11.57 19.96
N THR A 62 1.17 11.34 21.25
CA THR A 62 0.87 12.39 22.24
C THR A 62 2.18 12.93 22.83
N GLU A 63 2.29 14.24 23.06
CA GLU A 63 3.47 14.91 23.68
C GLU A 63 3.86 14.31 25.05
N ASP A 64 2.94 13.60 25.73
CA ASP A 64 3.20 12.85 26.97
C ASP A 64 4.21 11.69 26.84
N LYS A 65 4.70 11.38 25.63
CA LYS A 65 5.72 10.36 25.38
C LYS A 65 7.06 10.91 24.92
N ASP A 66 7.29 12.21 25.01
CA ASP A 66 8.67 12.69 25.13
C ASP A 66 9.14 12.35 26.55
N PRO A 67 10.11 11.43 26.75
CA PRO A 67 10.85 11.46 28.00
C PRO A 67 11.43 12.87 28.06
N LEU A 68 11.01 13.65 29.05
CA LEU A 68 11.51 14.99 29.35
C LEU A 68 12.98 15.04 28.94
N GLY A 69 13.25 15.74 27.84
CA GLY A 69 14.59 15.90 27.34
C GLY A 69 15.34 16.76 28.35
N LEU A 70 15.94 16.12 29.35
CA LEU A 70 16.93 16.63 30.29
C LEU A 70 17.69 15.45 30.91
#